data_AF-A0A7X7CYF8-F1
#
_entry.id   AF-A0A7X7CYF8-F1
#
_cell.length_a   1.000
_cell.length_b   1.000
_cell.length_c   1.000
_cell.angle_alpha   90.00
_cell.angle_beta   90.00
_cell.angle_gamma   90.00
#
_symmetry.space_group_name_H-M   'P 1'
#
loop_
_entity.id
_entity.type
_entity.pdbx_description
1 polymer ?
#
loop_
_entity_poly.entity_id
_entity_poly.type
_entity_poly.pdbx_seq_one_letter_code
_entity_poly.pdbx_strand_id
1 'polypeptide(L)' 'MDNDLIGILEAVIIKDSLNLYMTRLAEQHKGHPDFEATMRFCGQIYKKYAKIAAQRITKDEVGNYVIRRNLRSDFDLN' A
#
# COMPACT_ATOMS: atom_id res chain seq x y z
N MET A 1 6.43 -18.19 2.68
CA MET A 1 7.40 -17.14 3.06
C MET A 1 7.70 -16.23 1.86
N ASP A 2 7.94 -16.78 0.66
CA ASP A 2 8.14 -15.97 -0.56
C ASP A 2 6.93 -15.11 -0.96
N ASN A 3 5.71 -15.60 -0.70
CA ASN A 3 4.47 -14.96 -1.15
C ASN A 3 4.22 -13.60 -0.48
N ASP A 4 4.63 -13.41 0.77
CA ASP A 4 4.28 -12.20 1.51
C ASP A 4 5.19 -11.01 1.14
N LEU A 5 6.48 -11.27 0.89
CA LEU A 5 7.42 -10.26 0.39
C LEU A 5 7.08 -9.80 -1.03
N ILE A 6 6.75 -10.76 -1.90
CA ILE A 6 6.27 -10.46 -3.26
C ILE A 6 4.98 -9.64 -3.18
N GLY A 7 4.03 -10.00 -2.31
CA GLY A 7 2.81 -9.22 -2.11
C GLY A 7 3.05 -7.78 -1.62
N ILE A 8 4.06 -7.53 -0.78
CA ILE A 8 4.45 -6.16 -0.39
C ILE A 8 5.02 -5.40 -1.59
N LEU A 9 5.90 -6.03 -2.37
CA LEU A 9 6.49 -5.40 -3.56
C LEU A 9 5.42 -5.05 -4.60
N GLU A 10 4.47 -5.96 -4.85
CA GLU A 10 3.31 -5.71 -5.69
C GLU A 10 2.49 -4.52 -5.16
N ALA A 11 2.25 -4.48 -3.84
CA ALA A 11 1.52 -3.36 -3.23
C ALA A 11 2.24 -2.02 -3.40
N VAL A 12 3.57 -1.98 -3.35
CA VAL A 12 4.36 -0.77 -3.61
C VAL A 12 4.13 -0.30 -5.06
N ILE A 13 4.28 -1.20 -6.04
CA ILE A 13 4.10 -0.89 -7.46
C ILE A 13 2.68 -0.38 -7.73
N ILE A 14 1.66 -1.05 -7.19
CA ILE A 14 0.26 -0.67 -7.37
C ILE A 14 -0.02 0.69 -6.75
N LYS A 15 0.46 0.93 -5.51
CA LYS A 15 0.28 2.20 -4.80
C LYS A 15 0.90 3.37 -5.56
N ASP A 16 2.13 3.21 -6.07
CA ASP A 16 2.82 4.27 -6.82
C ASP A 16 2.17 4.51 -8.19
N SER A 17 1.76 3.44 -8.88
CA SER A 17 1.05 3.53 -10.17
C SER A 17 -0.30 4.22 -10.02
N LEU A 18 -1.05 3.93 -8.96
CA LEU A 18 -2.32 4.61 -8.66
C LEU A 18 -2.10 6.09 -8.35
N ASN A 19 -1.04 6.43 -7.61
CA ASN A 19 -0.72 7.83 -7.34
C ASN A 19 -0.45 8.58 -8.65
N LEU A 20 0.38 8.02 -9.53
CA LEU A 20 0.66 8.61 -10.84
C LEU A 20 -0.62 8.77 -11.69
N TYR A 21 -1.46 7.74 -11.71
CA TYR A 21 -2.72 7.76 -12.45
C TYR A 21 -3.68 8.84 -11.91
N MET A 22 -3.88 8.92 -10.60
CA MET A 22 -4.72 9.93 -9.96
C MET A 22 -4.24 11.36 -10.21
N THR A 23 -2.91 11.59 -10.19
CA THR A 23 -2.34 12.90 -10.53
C THR A 23 -2.68 13.29 -11.97
N ARG A 24 -2.49 12.38 -12.93
CA ARG A 24 -2.83 12.64 -14.35
C ARG A 24 -4.33 12.84 -14.56
N LEU A 25 -5.17 12.06 -13.88
CA LEU A 25 -6.62 12.24 -13.88
C LEU A 25 -7.01 13.65 -13.42
N ALA A 26 -6.40 14.13 -12.33
CA ALA A 26 -6.67 15.45 -11.78
C ALA A 26 -6.23 16.59 -12.71
N GLU A 27 -5.15 16.41 -13.47
CA GLU A 27 -4.68 17.37 -14.47
C GLU A 27 -5.59 17.43 -15.70
N GLN A 28 -6.05 16.29 -16.20
CA GLN A 28 -6.65 16.18 -17.53
C GLN A 28 -8.19 16.10 -17.52
N HIS A 29 -8.79 15.57 -16.46
CA HIS A 29 -10.20 15.16 -16.48
C HIS A 29 -11.03 15.76 -15.33
N LYS A 30 -10.53 16.82 -14.67
CA LYS A 30 -11.22 17.45 -13.53
C LYS A 30 -12.63 17.98 -13.86
N GLY A 31 -12.90 18.32 -15.12
CA GLY A 31 -14.21 18.77 -15.58
C GLY A 31 -15.19 17.65 -15.95
N HIS A 32 -14.76 16.38 -15.91
CA HIS A 32 -15.63 15.25 -16.24
C HIS A 32 -16.67 15.01 -15.13
N PRO A 33 -17.94 14.74 -15.44
CA PRO A 33 -19.00 14.53 -14.44
C PRO A 33 -18.67 13.42 -13.44
N ASP A 34 -18.02 12.35 -13.90
CA ASP A 34 -17.64 11.21 -13.04
C ASP A 34 -16.28 11.35 -12.37
N PHE A 35 -15.61 12.50 -12.49
CA PHE A 35 -14.26 12.70 -11.96
C PHE A 35 -14.18 12.44 -10.46
N GLU A 36 -15.11 13.00 -9.69
CA GLU A 36 -15.11 12.87 -8.23
C GLU A 36 -15.35 11.42 -7.78
N ALA A 37 -16.29 10.72 -8.41
CA ALA A 37 -16.56 9.32 -8.13
C ALA A 37 -15.34 8.44 -8.47
N THR A 38 -14.70 8.70 -9.61
CA THR A 38 -13.49 8.00 -10.06
C THR A 38 -12.33 8.22 -9.09
N MET A 39 -12.05 9.47 -8.72
CA MET A 39 -10.99 9.79 -7.76
C MET A 39 -11.25 9.17 -6.38
N ARG A 40 -12.51 9.15 -5.92
CA ARG A 40 -12.88 8.51 -4.66
C ARG A 40 -12.62 7.01 -4.68
N PHE A 41 -12.98 6.35 -5.77
CA PHE A 41 -12.71 4.91 -5.96
C PHE A 41 -11.21 4.62 -6.00
N CYS A 42 -10.45 5.34 -6.84
CA CYS A 42 -9.00 5.21 -6.90
C CYS A 42 -8.34 5.46 -5.53
N GLY A 43 -8.83 6.44 -4.78
CA GLY A 43 -8.35 6.74 -3.43
C GLY A 43 -8.60 5.60 -2.43
N GLN A 44 -9.71 4.86 -2.53
CA GLN A 44 -9.96 3.68 -1.69
C GLN A 44 -8.96 2.56 -1.99
N ILE A 45 -8.70 2.32 -3.28
CA ILE A 45 -7.72 1.31 -3.72
C ILE A 45 -6.32 1.71 -3.25
N TYR A 46 -5.94 2.98 -3.44
CA TYR A 46 -4.66 3.52 -2.97
C TYR A 46 -4.47 3.28 -1.48
N LYS A 47 -5.47 3.60 -0.65
CA LYS A 47 -5.39 3.41 0.81
C LYS A 47 -5.16 1.95 1.20
N LYS A 48 -5.81 1.00 0.50
CA LYS A 48 -5.62 -0.44 0.73
C LYS A 48 -4.16 -0.84 0.49
N TYR A 49 -3.61 -0.51 -0.67
CA TYR A 49 -2.25 -0.92 -1.03
C TYR A 49 -1.17 -0.12 -0.29
N ALA A 50 -1.42 1.15 0.05
CA ALA A 50 -0.54 1.94 0.90
C ALA A 50 -0.35 1.28 2.28
N LYS A 51 -1.41 0.71 2.87
CA LYS A 51 -1.33 0.00 4.14
C LYS A 51 -0.48 -1.28 4.06
N ILE A 52 -0.59 -2.02 2.96
CA ILE A 52 0.19 -3.24 2.72
C ILE A 52 1.66 -2.88 2.46
N ALA A 53 1.92 -1.90 1.60
CA ALA A 53 3.25 -1.40 1.29
C ALA A 53 3.99 -0.83 2.52
N ALA A 54 3.26 -0.31 3.52
CA ALA A 54 3.83 0.21 4.76
C ALA A 54 4.25 -0.88 5.78
N GLN A 55 4.06 -2.16 5.46
CA GLN A 55 4.53 -3.25 6.32
C GLN A 55 6.05 -3.22 6.44
N ARG A 56 6.56 -3.25 7.67
CA ARG A 56 8.01 -3.22 7.93
C ARG A 56 8.61 -4.59 7.65
N ILE A 57 9.70 -4.59 6.88
CA ILE A 57 10.53 -5.78 6.62
C ILE A 57 11.77 -5.68 7.50
N THR A 58 12.15 -6.78 8.16
CA THR A 58 13.34 -6.89 9.00
C THR A 58 14.19 -8.08 8.54
N LYS A 59 15.48 -8.07 8.86
CA LYS A 59 16.33 -9.26 8.71
C LYS A 59 16.24 -10.13 9.96
N ASP A 60 16.12 -11.44 9.79
CA ASP A 60 16.28 -12.40 10.87
C ASP A 60 17.76 -12.61 11.24
N GLU A 61 18.04 -13.36 12.30
CA GLU A 61 19.40 -13.65 12.78
C GLU A 61 20.26 -14.44 11.76
N VAL A 62 19.60 -15.05 10.76
CA VAL A 62 20.22 -15.85 9.69
C VAL A 62 20.40 -15.02 8.40
N GLY A 63 19.90 -13.78 8.37
CA GLY A 63 20.03 -12.84 7.26
C GLY A 63 18.88 -12.83 6.25
N ASN A 64 17.80 -13.59 6.46
CA ASN A 64 16.63 -13.59 5.57
C ASN A 64 15.71 -12.40 5.86
N TYR A 65 15.05 -11.91 4.82
CA TYR A 65 14.03 -10.87 4.97
C TYR A 65 12.72 -11.48 5.44
N VAL A 66 12.15 -10.91 6.50
CA VAL A 66 10.88 -11.34 7.09
C VAL A 66 10.00 -10.13 7.41
N ILE A 67 8.68 -10.32 7.36
CA ILE A 67 7.74 -9.25 7.74
C ILE A 67 7.73 -9.12 9.26
N ARG A 68 7.98 -7.92 9.75
CA ARG A 68 7.82 -7.60 11.17
C ARG A 68 6.34 -7.61 11.50
N ARG A 69 5.90 -8.56 12.33
CA ARG A 69 4.55 -8.51 12.92
C ARG A 69 4.39 -7.19 13.67
N ASN A 70 3.26 -6.51 13.49
CA ASN A 70 2.96 -5.31 14.25
C ASN A 70 2.88 -5.67 15.74
N LEU A 71 3.88 -5.23 16.52
CA LEU A 71 3.97 -5.41 17.97
C LEU A 71 2.93 -4.59 18.76
N ARG A 72 1.76 -4.31 18.18
CA ARG A 72 0.63 -3.81 18.98
C ARG A 72 0.14 -4.85 20.01
N SER A 73 0.67 -6.07 19.96
CA SER A 73 0.55 -7.11 20.98
C SER A 73 1.54 -6.99 22.14
N ASP A 74 2.59 -6.15 22.07
CA ASP A 74 3.57 -6.01 23.17
C ASP A 74 3.05 -5.15 24.35
N PHE A 75 1.78 -4.75 24.30
CA PHE A 75 1.06 -4.13 25.42
C PHE A 75 -0.01 -5.03 26.03
N ASP A 76 -0.01 -6.33 25.75
CA ASP A 76 -0.79 -7.30 26.54
C ASP A 76 0.12 -7.90 27.62
N LEU A 77 0.40 -7.07 28.63
CA LEU A 77 0.91 -7.50 29.94
C LEU A 77 -0.31 -7.96 30.76
N ASN A 78 -0.71 -9.22 30.60
CA ASN A 78 -1.55 -9.95 31.55
C ASN A 78 -1.13 -11.42 31.61
#